data_AF-A0AAV5VUW5-F1
#
_entry.id   AF-A0AAV5VUW5-F1
#
_cell.length_a   1.000
_cell.length_b   1.000
_cell.length_c   1.000
_cell.angle_alpha   90.00
_cell.angle_beta   90.00
_cell.angle_gamma   90.00
#
_symmetry.space_group_name_H-M   'P 1'
#
loop_
_entity.id
_entity.type
_entity.pdbx_description
1 polymer ?
#
loop_
_entity_poly.entity_id
_entity_poly.type
_entity_poly.pdbx_seq_one_letter_code
_entity_poly.pdbx_strand_id
1 'polypeptide(L)'
;QVWATALPGRFKEGTGNTTIKVMFYSQFHHDPYPFDGVGGEVAHSFFPREIRRGEIHVDADEPWGPSGRNLAWVLAHEIGHSLGLGHLPAPSIMAPDYQGFTEREVKLYPMDLEELRKLY
;
A
#
# COMPACT_ATOMS: atom_id res chain seq x y z
N GLN A 1 4.29 9.25 -4.57
CA GLN A 1 3.92 10.58 -5.13
C GLN A 1 2.49 10.97 -4.78
N VAL A 2 1.49 10.09 -4.94
CA VAL A 2 0.06 10.39 -4.66
C VAL A 2 -0.19 10.97 -3.25
N TRP A 3 0.29 10.32 -2.20
CA TRP A 3 0.15 10.80 -0.81
C TRP A 3 0.98 12.06 -0.50
N ALA A 4 2.06 12.30 -1.23
CA ALA A 4 2.88 13.50 -1.04
C ALA A 4 2.16 14.79 -1.46
N THR A 5 1.12 14.68 -2.30
CA THR A 5 0.25 15.82 -2.63
C THR A 5 -0.62 16.25 -1.45
N ALA A 6 -1.02 15.30 -0.60
CA ALA A 6 -1.82 15.56 0.60
C ALA A 6 -0.96 15.87 1.84
N LEU A 7 0.27 15.34 1.89
CA LEU A 7 1.23 15.51 2.98
C LEU A 7 2.56 16.08 2.45
N PRO A 8 2.57 17.36 2.04
CA PRO A 8 3.73 17.97 1.42
C PRO A 8 4.95 17.95 2.35
N GLY A 9 6.12 17.59 1.79
CA GLY A 9 7.38 17.54 2.53
C GLY A 9 7.55 16.34 3.48
N ARG A 10 6.58 15.42 3.56
CA ARG A 10 6.65 14.24 4.44
C ARG A 10 7.32 13.02 3.83
N PHE A 11 7.50 13.00 2.50
CA PHE A 11 8.10 11.87 1.79
C PHE A 11 9.42 12.26 1.15
N LYS A 12 10.43 11.43 1.40
CA LYS A 12 11.72 11.48 0.72
C LYS A 12 12.22 10.05 0.59
N GLU A 13 12.64 9.67 -0.61
CA GLU A 13 13.27 8.36 -0.83
C GLU A 13 14.60 8.30 -0.06
N GLY A 14 14.87 7.15 0.54
CA GLY A 14 16.08 6.92 1.32
C GLY A 14 16.37 5.43 1.42
N THR A 15 17.60 5.13 1.83
CA THR A 15 18.09 3.76 2.02
C THR A 15 18.44 3.53 3.48
N GLY A 16 18.26 2.31 3.99
CA GLY A 16 18.63 1.94 5.37
C GLY A 16 17.50 2.22 6.38
N ASN A 17 17.75 3.10 7.34
CA ASN A 17 16.79 3.39 8.42
C ASN A 17 15.68 4.35 7.94
N THR A 18 14.72 3.83 7.17
CA THR A 18 13.54 4.56 6.70
C THR A 18 12.30 4.25 7.54
N THR A 19 11.35 5.20 7.54
CA THR A 19 10.06 5.06 8.26
C THR A 19 9.08 4.14 7.53
N ILE A 20 9.10 4.13 6.20
CA ILE A 20 8.36 3.17 5.38
C ILE A 20 9.38 2.33 4.62
N LYS A 21 9.17 1.01 4.59
CA LYS A 21 10.04 0.03 3.93
C LYS A 21 9.16 -0.87 3.08
N VAL A 22 9.41 -0.88 1.77
CA VAL A 22 8.76 -1.78 0.83
C VAL A 22 9.69 -2.96 0.58
N MET A 23 9.20 -4.17 0.80
CA MET A 23 9.96 -5.41 0.63
C MET A 23 9.12 -6.40 -0.17
N PHE A 24 9.79 -7.20 -1.00
CA PHE A 24 9.16 -8.26 -1.78
C PHE A 24 9.52 -9.60 -1.18
N TYR A 25 8.51 -10.43 -0.90
CA TYR A 25 8.68 -11.75 -0.31
C TYR A 25 7.81 -12.77 -1.02
N SER A 26 8.22 -14.03 -0.99
CA SER A 26 7.40 -15.17 -1.44
C SER A 26 6.99 -15.99 -0.23
N GLN A 27 5.73 -16.44 -0.21
CA GLN A 27 5.20 -17.37 0.80
C GLN A 27 5.50 -16.96 2.25
N PHE A 28 6.04 -17.86 3.08
CA PHE A 28 6.38 -17.55 4.47
C PHE A 28 7.63 -16.68 4.57
N HIS A 29 7.46 -15.50 5.18
CA HIS A 29 8.51 -14.48 5.30
C HIS A 29 8.63 -13.90 6.72
N HIS A 30 8.52 -14.79 7.71
CA HIS A 30 8.86 -14.53 9.11
C HIS A 30 7.88 -13.63 9.85
N ASP A 31 6.62 -13.65 9.43
CA ASP A 31 5.51 -13.01 10.13
C ASP A 31 4.23 -13.83 10.08
N PRO A 32 3.16 -13.40 10.77
CA PRO A 32 1.92 -14.16 10.84
C PRO A 32 1.10 -14.22 9.55
N TYR A 33 1.50 -13.53 8.48
CA TYR A 33 0.75 -13.33 7.24
C TYR A 33 1.53 -13.86 6.02
N PRO A 34 1.73 -15.18 5.91
CA PRO A 34 2.41 -15.75 4.75
C PRO A 34 1.60 -15.51 3.46
N PHE A 35 2.28 -15.21 2.36
CA PHE A 35 1.65 -15.11 1.04
C PHE A 35 1.26 -16.49 0.49
N ASP A 36 0.33 -16.50 -0.47
CA ASP A 36 -0.24 -17.70 -1.09
C ASP A 36 0.32 -18.02 -2.48
N GLY A 37 1.23 -17.20 -3.00
CA GLY A 37 1.80 -17.34 -4.34
C GLY A 37 0.96 -16.58 -5.36
N VAL A 38 0.83 -17.09 -6.60
CA VAL A 38 0.01 -16.40 -7.60
C VAL A 38 -1.47 -16.46 -7.22
N GLY A 39 -2.09 -15.31 -6.97
CA GLY A 39 -3.52 -15.21 -6.63
C GLY A 39 -3.74 -14.60 -5.25
N GLY A 40 -4.99 -14.48 -4.82
CA GLY A 40 -5.28 -14.07 -3.44
C GLY A 40 -4.61 -12.76 -2.99
N GLU A 41 -3.82 -12.85 -1.91
CA GLU A 41 -3.25 -11.71 -1.18
C GLU A 41 -1.99 -11.17 -1.86
N VAL A 42 -2.05 -9.92 -2.31
CA VAL A 42 -0.98 -9.33 -3.13
C VAL A 42 0.08 -8.58 -2.35
N ALA A 43 -0.30 -8.12 -1.16
CA ALA A 43 0.49 -7.28 -0.30
C ALA A 43 -0.24 -7.15 1.05
N HIS A 44 0.52 -6.79 2.06
CA HIS A 44 0.00 -6.27 3.32
C HIS A 44 0.95 -5.25 3.91
N SER A 45 0.46 -4.51 4.89
CA SER A 45 1.23 -3.47 5.57
C SER A 45 0.85 -3.37 7.03
N PHE A 46 1.78 -2.83 7.81
CA PHE A 46 1.63 -2.69 9.25
C PHE A 46 1.31 -1.24 9.62
N PHE A 47 0.19 -1.05 10.30
CA PHE A 47 -0.31 0.23 10.77
C PHE A 47 0.67 0.90 11.74
N PRO A 48 0.58 2.24 11.92
CA PRO A 48 1.47 3.01 12.79
C PRO A 48 1.61 2.51 14.25
N ARG A 49 0.62 1.76 14.77
CA ARG A 49 0.59 1.28 16.16
C ARG A 49 1.16 -0.13 16.32
N GLU A 50 1.56 -0.78 15.23
CA GLU A 50 2.05 -2.15 15.24
C GLU A 50 3.56 -2.22 15.49
N ILE A 51 4.04 -3.40 15.87
CA ILE A 51 5.47 -3.64 16.15
C ILE A 51 6.31 -3.37 14.90
N ARG A 52 5.81 -3.77 13.74
CA ARG A 52 6.47 -3.66 12.43
C ARG A 52 5.98 -2.47 11.59
N ARG A 53 5.41 -1.45 12.26
CA ARG A 53 4.86 -0.25 11.63
C ARG A 53 5.73 0.27 10.48
N GLY A 54 5.08 0.60 9.37
CA GLY A 54 5.75 1.14 8.17
C GLY A 54 6.43 0.09 7.29
N GLU A 55 6.44 -1.19 7.68
CA GLU A 55 6.75 -2.27 6.75
C GLU A 55 5.55 -2.51 5.83
N ILE A 56 5.84 -2.62 4.53
CA ILE A 56 4.93 -3.01 3.46
C ILE A 56 5.56 -4.21 2.78
N HIS A 57 4.86 -5.34 2.78
CA HIS A 57 5.28 -6.52 2.04
C HIS A 57 4.44 -6.67 0.80
N VAL A 58 5.10 -7.03 -0.28
CA VAL A 58 4.48 -7.27 -1.58
C VAL A 58 4.78 -8.72 -1.95
N ASP A 59 3.77 -9.45 -2.41
CA ASP A 59 3.98 -10.80 -2.90
C ASP A 59 4.82 -10.76 -4.17
N ALA A 60 6.00 -11.37 -4.10
CA ALA A 60 6.96 -11.46 -5.20
C ALA A 60 6.49 -12.45 -6.28
N ASP A 61 5.56 -13.35 -5.96
CA ASP A 61 5.09 -14.39 -6.87
C ASP A 61 4.00 -13.86 -7.83
N GLU A 62 3.43 -12.69 -7.56
CA GLU A 62 2.41 -12.06 -8.40
C GLU A 62 2.96 -11.55 -9.74
N PRO A 63 2.22 -11.69 -10.86
CA PRO A 63 2.63 -11.15 -12.15
C PRO A 63 2.40 -9.63 -12.16
N TRP A 64 3.39 -8.85 -11.73
CA TRP A 64 3.31 -7.39 -11.74
C TRP A 64 3.47 -6.80 -13.15
N GLY A 65 2.63 -5.82 -13.50
CA GLY A 65 2.68 -5.09 -14.76
C GLY A 65 1.42 -5.23 -15.63
N PRO A 66 1.48 -4.75 -16.90
CA PRO A 66 0.30 -4.63 -17.76
C PRO A 66 -0.50 -5.91 -18.00
N SER A 67 0.16 -7.07 -17.97
CA SER A 67 -0.48 -8.38 -18.16
C SER A 67 -0.93 -9.04 -16.86
N GLY A 68 -0.83 -8.36 -15.72
CA GLY A 68 -1.22 -8.92 -14.42
C GLY A 68 -1.71 -7.85 -13.45
N ARG A 69 -0.91 -7.51 -12.44
CA ARG A 69 -1.31 -6.61 -11.34
C ARG A 69 -0.61 -5.24 -11.38
N ASN A 70 -1.34 -4.20 -10.99
CA ASN A 70 -0.88 -2.82 -10.93
C ASN A 70 -0.19 -2.55 -9.59
N LEU A 71 1.13 -2.70 -9.61
CA LEU A 71 1.98 -2.46 -8.44
C LEU A 71 1.83 -1.04 -7.88
N ALA A 72 1.65 -0.03 -8.74
CA ALA A 72 1.54 1.36 -8.29
C ALA A 72 0.25 1.59 -7.49
N TRP A 73 -0.86 0.97 -7.90
CA TRP A 73 -2.11 1.02 -7.17
C TRP A 73 -2.00 0.30 -5.81
N VAL A 74 -1.47 -0.94 -5.82
CA VAL A 74 -1.30 -1.74 -4.60
C VAL A 74 -0.40 -1.03 -3.59
N LEU A 75 0.76 -0.53 -4.01
CA LEU A 75 1.64 0.23 -3.11
C LEU A 75 0.99 1.52 -2.59
N ALA A 76 0.18 2.20 -3.40
CA ALA A 76 -0.54 3.36 -2.91
C ALA A 76 -1.56 3.00 -1.84
N HIS A 77 -2.28 1.88 -2.00
CA HIS A 77 -3.19 1.34 -1.00
C HIS A 77 -2.44 1.01 0.31
N GLU A 78 -1.37 0.23 0.24
CA GLU A 78 -0.58 -0.17 1.41
C GLU A 78 0.13 0.98 2.12
N ILE A 79 0.54 2.02 1.38
CA ILE A 79 1.05 3.25 2.01
C ILE A 79 -0.06 3.94 2.82
N GLY A 80 -1.32 3.89 2.36
CA GLY A 80 -2.44 4.46 3.12
C GLY A 80 -2.63 3.77 4.47
N HIS A 81 -2.55 2.44 4.52
CA HIS A 81 -2.51 1.66 5.77
C HIS A 81 -1.31 2.01 6.64
N SER A 82 -0.12 2.16 6.05
CA SER A 82 1.08 2.60 6.76
C SER A 82 0.96 4.03 7.33
N LEU A 83 0.11 4.89 6.74
CA LEU A 83 -0.26 6.21 7.26
C LEU A 83 -1.38 6.14 8.30
N GLY A 84 -2.01 4.98 8.49
CA GLY A 84 -3.04 4.73 9.50
C GLY A 84 -4.48 4.73 8.97
N LEU A 85 -4.69 4.82 7.66
CA LEU A 85 -6.02 4.70 7.06
C LEU A 85 -6.48 3.23 7.06
N GLY A 86 -7.71 2.98 7.48
CA GLY A 86 -8.38 1.70 7.23
C GLY A 86 -8.96 1.64 5.81
N HIS A 87 -9.65 0.54 5.50
CA HIS A 87 -10.44 0.45 4.28
C HIS A 87 -11.57 1.49 4.27
N LEU A 88 -11.84 2.05 3.09
CA LEU A 88 -12.90 3.03 2.87
C LEU A 88 -13.84 2.56 1.75
N PRO A 89 -15.12 2.95 1.75
CA PRO A 89 -16.03 2.61 0.68
C PRO A 89 -15.62 3.28 -0.64
N ALA A 90 -15.84 2.58 -1.76
CA ALA A 90 -15.59 3.14 -3.08
C ALA A 90 -16.50 4.36 -3.36
N PRO A 91 -16.01 5.39 -4.08
CA PRO A 91 -14.68 5.46 -4.70
C PRO A 91 -13.59 5.95 -3.73
N SER A 92 -12.52 5.17 -3.60
CA SER A 92 -11.38 5.44 -2.71
C SER A 92 -10.16 4.63 -3.18
N ILE A 93 -8.93 5.12 -2.94
CA ILE A 93 -7.72 4.29 -3.11
C ILE A 93 -7.63 3.20 -2.03
N MET A 94 -8.26 3.43 -0.88
CA MET A 94 -8.38 2.50 0.25
C MET A 94 -9.60 1.56 0.14
N ALA A 95 -10.26 1.51 -1.03
CA ALA A 95 -11.27 0.48 -1.27
C ALA A 95 -10.60 -0.91 -1.31
N PRO A 96 -11.15 -1.92 -0.62
CA PRO A 96 -10.53 -3.26 -0.55
C PRO A 96 -10.59 -4.02 -1.88
N ASP A 97 -11.55 -3.66 -2.73
CA ASP A 97 -11.80 -4.36 -3.99
C ASP A 97 -10.82 -3.90 -5.08
N TYR A 98 -9.69 -4.60 -5.17
CA TYR A 98 -8.71 -4.39 -6.23
C TYR A 98 -9.31 -4.73 -7.61
N GLN A 99 -9.29 -3.75 -8.54
CA GLN A 99 -9.96 -3.84 -9.84
C GLN A 99 -9.07 -4.39 -10.98
N GLY A 100 -7.87 -4.90 -10.67
CA GLY A 100 -6.93 -5.36 -11.70
C GLY A 100 -6.08 -4.24 -12.32
N PHE A 101 -5.33 -4.57 -13.38
CA PHE A 101 -4.44 -3.62 -14.01
C PHE A 101 -5.19 -2.47 -14.70
N THR A 102 -4.64 -1.26 -14.59
CA THR A 102 -5.11 -0.09 -15.30
C THR A 102 -3.94 0.84 -15.64
N GLU A 103 -4.00 1.47 -16.81
CA GLU A 103 -3.04 2.51 -17.21
C GLU A 103 -3.37 3.88 -16.58
N ARG A 104 -4.50 3.99 -15.88
CA ARG A 104 -4.89 5.24 -15.20
C ARG A 104 -3.92 5.53 -14.06
N GLU A 105 -3.51 6.78 -13.96
CA GLU A 105 -2.72 7.24 -12.81
C GLU A 105 -3.47 7.05 -11.49
N VAL A 106 -2.73 6.68 -10.46
CA VAL A 106 -3.27 6.57 -9.11
C VAL A 106 -3.56 7.96 -8.56
N LYS A 107 -4.77 8.15 -8.04
CA LYS A 107 -5.23 9.42 -7.47
C LYS A 107 -5.93 9.22 -6.14
N LEU A 108 -5.90 10.25 -5.30
CA LEU A 108 -6.71 10.31 -4.09
C LEU A 108 -8.13 10.78 -4.42
N TYR A 109 -9.09 10.24 -3.68
CA TYR A 109 -10.48 10.65 -3.70
C TYR A 109 -10.78 11.58 -2.51
N PRO A 110 -11.89 12.34 -2.54
CA PRO A 110 -12.24 13.25 -1.45
C PRO A 110 -12.28 12.59 -0.06
N MET A 111 -12.77 11.35 0.03
CA MET A 111 -12.83 10.61 1.29
C MET A 111 -11.45 10.20 1.82
N ASP A 112 -10.51 9.82 0.93
CA ASP A 112 -9.13 9.53 1.32
C ASP A 112 -8.49 10.75 1.99
N LEU A 113 -8.73 11.94 1.42
CA LEU A 113 -8.23 13.20 1.93
C LEU A 113 -8.92 13.63 3.24
N GLU A 114 -10.22 13.39 3.36
CA GLU A 114 -10.97 13.70 4.58
C GLU A 114 -10.49 12.85 5.76
N GLU A 115 -10.37 11.54 5.58
CA GLU A 115 -9.93 10.64 6.63
C GLU A 115 -8.45 10.86 6.98
N LEU A 116 -7.60 11.14 5.99
CA LEU A 116 -6.19 11.43 6.24
C LEU A 116 -6.01 12.68 7.12
N ARG A 117 -6.82 13.72 6.91
CA ARG A 117 -6.80 14.96 7.75
C ARG A 117 -7.26 14.74 9.18
N LYS A 118 -7.96 13.64 9.48
CA LYS A 118 -8.32 13.30 10.86
C LYS A 118 -7.12 12.71 11.62
N LEU A 119 -6.10 12.24 10.89
CA LEU A 119 -4.89 11.63 11.45
C LEU A 119 -3.71 12.61 11.58
N TYR A 120 -3.68 13.67 10.76
CA TYR A 120 -2.55 14.62 10.63
C TYR A 120 -3.01 16.07 10.56
#